data_AF-A0A414VXF2-F1
#
_entry.id   AF-A0A414VXF2-F1
#
_cell.length_a   1.000
_cell.length_b   1.000
_cell.length_c   1.000
_cell.angle_alpha   90.00
_cell.angle_beta   90.00
_cell.angle_gamma   90.00
#
_symmetry.space_group_name_H-M   'P 1'
#
loop_
_entity.id
_entity.type
_entity.pdbx_description
1 polymer ?
#
loop_
_entity_poly.entity_id
_entity_poly.type
_entity_poly.pdbx_seq_one_letter_code
_entity_poly.pdbx_strand_id
1 'polypeptide(L)'
;MLNKYYDVTVSKVGIENNRVDEATLFQVVKGVQADDIFKKTLEYGIGNWELVNGSLYVHYDREGNGYTDEEAQEKIQELEELIDNADEEDEIAAWKADIQNLEDGVAYDIHQIYLVSEKAARILIEESDEIVFYNQELNAYVWCITFCGADWSEVLTSIPLNPERTA
;
A
#
# COMPACT_ATOMS: atom_id res chain seq x y z
N MET A 1 13.45 18.47 -15.05
CA MET A 1 12.36 17.60 -14.56
C MET A 1 12.95 16.23 -14.38
N LEU A 2 12.94 15.68 -13.17
CA LEU A 2 13.40 14.32 -12.92
C LEU A 2 12.39 13.39 -13.60
N ASN A 3 12.87 12.51 -14.47
CA ASN A 3 12.04 11.59 -15.27
C ASN A 3 12.53 10.15 -15.16
N LYS A 4 13.37 9.88 -14.17
CA LYS A 4 13.94 8.57 -13.90
C LYS A 4 13.79 8.24 -12.43
N TYR A 5 13.55 6.97 -12.17
CA TYR A 5 13.65 6.35 -10.87
C TYR A 5 14.72 5.27 -10.98
N TYR A 6 15.80 5.41 -10.20
CA TYR A 6 17.07 4.73 -10.47
C TYR A 6 17.49 4.90 -11.95
N ASP A 7 17.76 3.82 -12.67
CA ASP A 7 18.14 3.84 -14.09
C ASP A 7 16.96 3.66 -15.05
N VAL A 8 15.74 3.62 -14.55
CA VAL A 8 14.51 3.38 -15.32
C VAL A 8 13.78 4.69 -15.59
N THR A 9 13.33 4.88 -16.83
CA THR A 9 12.52 6.05 -17.21
C THR A 9 11.09 5.87 -16.71
N VAL A 10 10.58 6.86 -15.98
CA VAL A 10 9.22 6.86 -15.42
C VAL A 10 8.19 7.06 -16.53
N SER A 11 7.00 6.48 -16.39
CA SER A 11 5.91 6.66 -17.34
C SER A 11 5.48 8.12 -17.46
N LYS A 12 4.79 8.45 -18.54
CA LYS A 12 4.21 9.79 -18.71
C LYS A 12 3.26 10.12 -17.55
N VAL A 13 2.43 9.16 -17.14
CA VAL A 13 1.47 9.31 -16.05
C VAL A 13 2.19 9.59 -14.73
N GLY A 14 3.26 8.83 -14.43
CA GLY A 14 4.07 9.08 -13.24
C GLY A 14 4.72 10.47 -13.22
N ILE A 15 5.27 10.91 -14.35
CA ILE A 15 5.88 12.26 -14.47
C ILE A 15 4.84 13.36 -14.24
N GLU A 16 3.65 13.24 -14.84
CA GLU A 16 2.56 14.21 -14.71
C GLU A 16 2.06 14.31 -13.26
N ASN A 17 2.02 13.19 -12.54
CA ASN A 17 1.57 13.11 -11.14
C ASN A 17 2.69 13.24 -10.10
N ASN A 18 3.95 13.43 -10.52
CA ASN A 18 5.11 13.47 -9.62
C ASN A 18 5.22 12.20 -8.73
N ARG A 19 4.93 11.03 -9.30
CA ARG A 19 4.97 9.73 -8.64
C ARG A 19 5.65 8.69 -9.52
N VAL A 20 6.25 7.68 -8.91
CA VAL A 20 6.73 6.49 -9.65
C VAL A 20 5.53 5.60 -9.95
N ASP A 21 5.38 5.17 -11.19
CA ASP A 21 4.36 4.18 -11.56
C ASP A 21 4.84 2.74 -11.32
N GLU A 22 3.90 1.83 -11.17
CA GLU A 22 4.17 0.43 -10.84
C GLU A 22 5.00 -0.29 -11.91
N ALA A 23 4.83 0.04 -13.19
CA ALA A 23 5.65 -0.54 -14.26
C ALA A 23 7.12 -0.13 -14.13
N THR A 24 7.38 1.10 -13.71
CA THR A 24 8.71 1.61 -13.43
C THR A 24 9.30 0.95 -12.18
N LEU A 25 8.54 0.84 -11.09
CA LEU A 25 8.98 0.17 -9.86
C LEU A 25 9.31 -1.30 -10.13
N PHE A 26 8.44 -2.01 -10.86
CA PHE A 26 8.66 -3.40 -11.25
C PHE A 26 9.96 -3.59 -12.05
N GLN A 27 10.31 -2.66 -12.94
CA GLN A 27 11.57 -2.72 -13.70
C GLN A 27 12.82 -2.52 -12.84
N VAL A 28 12.70 -1.81 -11.71
CA VAL A 28 13.79 -1.64 -10.72
C VAL A 28 13.89 -2.89 -9.84
N VAL A 29 12.77 -3.36 -9.31
CA VAL A 29 12.67 -4.48 -8.35
C VAL A 29 12.94 -5.84 -9.01
N LYS A 30 12.42 -6.04 -10.24
CA LYS A 30 12.54 -7.26 -11.06
C LYS A 30 12.15 -8.53 -10.32
N GLY A 31 10.97 -8.53 -9.71
CA GLY A 31 10.43 -9.67 -9.01
C GLY A 31 10.16 -10.87 -9.94
N VAL A 32 10.19 -12.08 -9.37
CA VAL A 32 9.82 -13.33 -10.05
C VAL A 32 8.50 -13.82 -9.50
N GLN A 33 7.51 -14.06 -10.35
CA GLN A 33 6.19 -14.50 -9.91
C GLN A 33 6.28 -15.78 -9.07
N ALA A 34 5.62 -15.78 -7.91
CA ALA A 34 5.85 -16.73 -6.82
C ALA A 34 4.57 -17.16 -6.09
N ASP A 35 3.39 -17.00 -6.70
CA ASP A 35 2.09 -17.38 -6.11
C ASP A 35 2.09 -18.82 -5.57
N ASP A 36 2.63 -19.77 -6.33
CA ASP A 36 2.70 -21.19 -5.94
C ASP A 36 3.65 -21.43 -4.77
N ILE A 37 4.76 -20.68 -4.69
CA ILE A 37 5.72 -20.78 -3.58
C ILE A 37 5.04 -20.29 -2.31
N PHE A 38 4.40 -19.13 -2.36
CA PHE A 38 3.68 -18.55 -1.23
C PHE A 38 2.55 -19.46 -0.75
N LYS A 39 1.71 -19.98 -1.66
CA LYS A 39 0.62 -20.89 -1.30
C LYS A 39 1.10 -22.20 -0.69
N LYS A 40 2.09 -22.85 -1.30
CA LYS A 40 2.61 -24.13 -0.80
C LYS A 40 3.31 -23.99 0.54
N THR A 41 4.04 -22.90 0.76
CA THR A 41 4.70 -22.69 2.05
C THR A 41 3.70 -22.55 3.19
N LEU A 42 2.57 -21.88 2.95
CA LEU A 42 1.43 -21.88 3.90
C LEU A 42 0.82 -23.28 4.07
N GLU A 43 0.54 -23.99 2.97
CA GLU A 43 -0.08 -25.33 2.99
C GLU A 43 0.75 -26.36 3.78
N TYR A 44 2.07 -26.34 3.59
CA TYR A 44 2.99 -27.29 4.23
C TYR A 44 3.58 -26.78 5.55
N GLY A 45 3.19 -25.58 6.01
CA GLY A 45 3.70 -24.99 7.26
C GLY A 45 5.20 -24.69 7.23
N ILE A 46 5.74 -24.29 6.08
CA ILE A 46 7.16 -23.97 5.90
C ILE A 46 7.38 -22.50 6.27
N GLY A 47 7.58 -22.27 7.58
CA GLY A 47 7.74 -20.93 8.14
C GLY A 47 6.45 -20.10 8.07
N ASN A 48 6.50 -18.90 8.65
CA ASN A 48 5.42 -17.93 8.57
C ASN A 48 5.86 -16.79 7.65
N TRP A 49 4.91 -16.26 6.87
CA TRP A 49 5.10 -15.01 6.13
C TRP A 49 4.71 -13.87 7.06
N GLU A 50 5.71 -13.17 7.57
CA GLU A 50 5.55 -12.02 8.46
C GLU A 50 5.47 -10.73 7.63
N LEU A 51 4.46 -9.90 7.89
CA LEU A 51 4.33 -8.61 7.23
C LEU A 51 5.45 -7.70 7.72
N VAL A 52 6.28 -7.21 6.81
CA VAL A 52 7.42 -6.33 7.12
C VAL A 52 7.29 -4.94 6.52
N ASN A 53 6.32 -4.71 5.62
CA ASN A 53 5.98 -3.39 5.10
C ASN A 53 4.56 -3.34 4.52
N GLY A 54 4.00 -2.13 4.46
CA GLY A 54 2.66 -1.85 3.97
C GLY A 54 1.56 -2.28 4.95
N SER A 55 0.31 -2.09 4.54
CA SER A 55 -0.87 -2.55 5.29
C SER A 55 -1.68 -3.56 4.47
N LEU A 56 -2.35 -4.48 5.17
CA LEU A 56 -3.30 -5.40 4.56
C LEU A 56 -4.71 -4.80 4.46
N TYR A 57 -4.91 -3.60 4.99
CA TYR A 57 -6.20 -2.96 5.06
C TYR A 57 -6.15 -1.55 4.45
N VAL A 58 -7.27 -1.16 3.86
CA VAL A 58 -7.59 0.22 3.54
C VAL A 58 -8.90 0.57 4.23
N HIS A 59 -8.96 1.78 4.76
CA HIS A 59 -10.12 2.26 5.51
C HIS A 59 -10.90 3.24 4.67
N TYR A 60 -12.22 3.20 4.74
CA TYR A 60 -13.07 4.10 3.98
C TYR A 60 -14.03 4.82 4.90
N ASP A 61 -14.19 6.12 4.69
CA ASP A 61 -15.33 6.85 5.26
C ASP A 61 -16.62 6.51 4.47
N ARG A 62 -17.74 7.11 4.86
CA ARG A 62 -19.03 6.89 4.17
C ARG A 62 -19.12 7.56 2.80
N GLU A 63 -18.24 8.51 2.50
CA GLU A 63 -18.14 9.14 1.19
C GLU A 63 -17.28 8.30 0.21
N GLY A 64 -16.57 7.29 0.73
CA GLY A 64 -15.70 6.41 -0.02
C GLY A 64 -14.28 6.95 -0.20
N ASN A 65 -13.88 7.95 0.60
CA ASN A 65 -12.49 8.39 0.66
C ASN A 65 -11.66 7.31 1.36
N GLY A 66 -10.54 6.91 0.74
CA GLY A 66 -9.66 5.86 1.25
C GLY A 66 -8.55 6.44 2.12
N TYR A 67 -8.22 5.72 3.19
CA TYR A 67 -7.22 6.08 4.19
C TYR A 67 -6.32 4.89 4.50
N THR A 68 -5.04 5.17 4.72
CA THR A 68 -4.10 4.23 5.35
C THR A 68 -4.46 4.01 6.82
N ASP A 69 -3.86 3.01 7.49
CA ASP A 69 -4.09 2.76 8.92
C ASP A 69 -3.80 4.00 9.78
N GLU A 70 -2.71 4.72 9.49
CA GLU A 70 -2.31 5.92 10.23
C GLU A 70 -3.29 7.07 9.98
N GLU A 71 -3.61 7.36 8.71
CA GLU A 71 -4.56 8.41 8.36
C GLU A 71 -5.97 8.13 8.91
N ALA A 72 -6.40 6.86 8.95
CA ALA A 72 -7.67 6.47 9.54
C ALA A 72 -7.70 6.74 11.04
N GLN A 73 -6.62 6.44 11.77
CA GLN A 73 -6.50 6.73 13.19
C GLN A 73 -6.51 8.24 13.48
N GLU A 74 -5.78 9.03 12.69
CA GLU A 74 -5.82 10.50 12.78
C GLU A 74 -7.24 11.03 12.52
N LYS A 75 -7.91 10.49 11.50
CA LYS A 75 -9.26 10.91 11.15
C LYS A 75 -10.27 10.54 12.24
N ILE A 76 -10.16 9.35 12.83
CA ILE A 76 -11.01 8.93 13.95
C ILE A 76 -10.84 9.89 15.12
N GLN A 77 -9.60 10.25 15.49
CA GLN A 77 -9.35 11.20 16.58
C GLN A 77 -9.97 12.58 16.30
N GLU A 78 -9.85 13.09 15.06
CA GLU A 78 -10.50 14.34 14.65
C GLU A 78 -12.03 14.25 14.80
N LEU A 79 -12.64 13.14 14.37
CA LEU A 79 -14.09 12.94 14.46
C LEU A 79 -14.56 12.79 15.91
N GLU A 80 -13.80 12.12 16.77
CA GLU A 80 -14.07 12.03 18.20
C GLU A 80 -14.05 13.41 18.86
N GLU A 81 -13.07 14.26 18.54
CA GLU A 81 -13.01 15.64 19.03
C GLU A 81 -14.21 16.48 18.55
N LEU A 82 -14.66 16.29 17.30
CA LEU A 82 -15.86 16.96 16.79
C LEU A 82 -17.12 16.53 17.53
N ILE A 83 -17.27 15.22 17.80
CA ILE A 83 -18.42 14.67 18.55
C ILE A 83 -18.47 15.27 19.95
N ASP A 84 -17.34 15.38 20.64
CA ASP A 84 -17.27 15.91 22.01
C ASP A 84 -17.71 17.38 22.11
N ASN A 85 -17.60 18.13 21.02
CA ASN A 85 -17.93 19.56 20.96
C ASN A 85 -19.27 19.86 20.27
N ALA A 86 -19.99 18.84 19.81
CA ALA A 86 -21.22 19.01 19.05
C ALA A 86 -22.50 18.83 19.89
N ASP A 87 -23.53 19.59 19.51
CA ASP A 87 -24.88 19.49 20.08
C ASP A 87 -25.91 18.91 19.07
N GLU A 88 -25.54 18.78 17.79
CA GLU A 88 -26.43 18.30 16.73
C GLU A 88 -26.39 16.76 16.60
N GLU A 89 -27.47 16.09 17.00
CA GLU A 89 -27.55 14.62 17.03
C GLU A 89 -27.34 13.97 15.64
N ASP A 90 -27.81 14.61 14.57
CA ASP A 90 -27.68 14.10 13.19
C ASP A 90 -26.21 14.12 12.72
N GLU A 91 -25.45 15.16 13.05
CA GLU A 91 -24.02 15.26 12.73
C GLU A 91 -23.21 14.25 13.53
N ILE A 92 -23.49 14.13 14.84
CA ILE A 92 -22.86 13.12 15.71
C ILE A 92 -23.12 11.70 15.19
N ALA A 93 -24.35 11.41 14.77
CA ALA A 93 -24.68 10.11 14.20
C ALA A 93 -23.91 9.84 12.90
N ALA A 94 -23.71 10.88 12.08
CA ALA A 94 -22.94 10.76 10.85
C ALA A 94 -21.47 10.44 11.12
N TRP A 95 -20.81 11.19 12.01
CA TRP A 95 -19.41 10.97 12.37
C TRP A 95 -19.17 9.63 13.06
N LYS A 96 -20.08 9.19 13.94
CA LYS A 96 -19.98 7.84 14.54
C LYS A 96 -20.03 6.73 13.49
N ALA A 97 -20.82 6.92 12.44
CA ALA A 97 -20.89 5.97 11.35
C ALA A 97 -19.62 6.00 10.47
N ASP A 98 -19.00 7.17 10.27
CA ASP A 98 -17.67 7.27 9.63
C ASP A 98 -16.59 6.57 10.47
N ILE A 99 -16.54 6.82 11.78
CA ILE A 99 -15.60 6.14 12.71
C ILE A 99 -15.74 4.63 12.59
N GLN A 100 -16.96 4.08 12.64
CA GLN A 100 -17.16 2.64 12.54
C GLN A 100 -16.59 2.08 11.22
N ASN A 101 -16.81 2.74 10.08
CA ASN A 101 -16.27 2.28 8.81
C ASN A 101 -14.73 2.36 8.77
N LEU A 102 -14.16 3.42 9.36
CA LEU A 102 -12.72 3.61 9.47
C LEU A 102 -12.06 2.61 10.45
N GLU A 103 -12.80 2.09 11.43
CA GLU A 103 -12.31 1.05 12.34
C GLU A 103 -12.38 -0.36 11.72
N ASP A 104 -13.43 -0.64 10.95
CA ASP A 104 -13.66 -1.96 10.36
C ASP A 104 -12.60 -2.31 9.31
N GLY A 105 -12.25 -1.34 8.44
CA GLY A 105 -11.33 -1.52 7.33
C GLY A 105 -11.79 -2.55 6.29
N VAL A 106 -11.12 -2.55 5.14
CA VAL A 106 -11.34 -3.51 4.06
C VAL A 106 -10.01 -4.15 3.72
N ALA A 107 -9.95 -5.48 3.83
CA ALA A 107 -8.74 -6.22 3.47
C ALA A 107 -8.46 -6.09 1.96
N TYR A 108 -7.21 -5.83 1.60
CA TYR A 108 -6.79 -5.86 0.21
C TYR A 108 -6.87 -7.26 -0.39
N ASP A 109 -7.36 -7.33 -1.64
CA ASP A 109 -7.23 -8.53 -2.46
C ASP A 109 -5.80 -8.61 -3.02
N ILE A 110 -5.02 -9.60 -2.58
CA ILE A 110 -3.71 -9.87 -3.15
C ILE A 110 -3.89 -10.69 -4.44
N HIS A 111 -3.61 -10.07 -5.58
CA HIS A 111 -3.82 -10.67 -6.90
C HIS A 111 -2.61 -11.42 -7.43
N GLN A 112 -1.39 -10.92 -7.15
CA GLN A 112 -0.14 -11.49 -7.63
C GLN A 112 0.94 -11.35 -6.55
N ILE A 113 1.84 -12.32 -6.48
CA ILE A 113 2.93 -12.33 -5.51
C ILE A 113 4.25 -12.53 -6.24
N TYR A 114 5.24 -11.70 -5.93
CA TYR A 114 6.56 -11.74 -6.55
C TYR A 114 7.64 -11.98 -5.50
N LEU A 115 8.46 -13.02 -5.69
CA LEU A 115 9.70 -13.20 -4.95
C LEU A 115 10.69 -12.11 -5.38
N VAL A 116 11.26 -11.41 -4.41
CA VAL A 116 12.19 -10.31 -4.65
C VAL A 116 13.51 -10.54 -3.91
N SER A 117 14.60 -10.00 -4.47
CA SER A 117 15.89 -10.01 -3.77
C SER A 117 15.85 -9.14 -2.51
N GLU A 118 16.73 -9.39 -1.54
CA GLU A 118 16.86 -8.56 -0.33
C GLU A 118 17.09 -7.07 -0.68
N LYS A 119 17.91 -6.78 -1.69
CA LYS A 119 18.12 -5.41 -2.16
C LYS A 119 16.83 -4.77 -2.66
N ALA A 120 16.01 -5.53 -3.38
CA ALA A 120 14.75 -5.03 -3.92
C ALA A 120 13.67 -4.90 -2.82
N ALA A 121 13.65 -5.83 -1.85
CA ALA A 121 12.81 -5.70 -0.66
C ALA A 121 13.13 -4.42 0.11
N ARG A 122 14.41 -4.08 0.30
CA ARG A 122 14.80 -2.82 0.94
C ARG A 122 14.26 -1.58 0.22
N ILE A 123 14.26 -1.57 -1.11
CA ILE A 123 13.67 -0.45 -1.87
C ILE A 123 12.17 -0.35 -1.57
N LEU A 124 11.45 -1.47 -1.60
CA LEU A 124 10.01 -1.51 -1.30
C LEU A 124 9.70 -1.09 0.14
N ILE A 125 10.55 -1.45 1.10
CA ILE A 125 10.36 -1.14 2.53
C ILE A 125 10.75 0.32 2.84
N GLU A 126 11.83 0.83 2.25
CA GLU A 126 12.41 2.13 2.60
C GLU A 126 11.78 3.29 1.80
N GLU A 127 11.23 3.03 0.61
CA GLU A 127 10.79 4.07 -0.31
C GLU A 127 9.28 4.07 -0.60
N SER A 128 8.54 3.00 -0.27
CA SER A 128 7.11 2.86 -0.57
C SER A 128 6.31 2.17 0.53
N ASP A 129 4.99 2.18 0.38
CA ASP A 129 4.04 1.51 1.28
C ASP A 129 3.59 0.15 0.73
N GLU A 130 4.41 -0.43 -0.15
CA GLU A 130 4.11 -1.71 -0.81
C GLU A 130 4.04 -2.85 0.21
N ILE A 131 3.11 -3.78 0.01
CA ILE A 131 2.94 -4.92 0.90
C ILE A 131 4.09 -5.90 0.68
N VAL A 132 4.95 -6.04 1.69
CA VAL A 132 6.09 -6.95 1.67
C VAL A 132 5.98 -7.93 2.83
N PHE A 133 6.10 -9.22 2.52
CA PHE A 133 6.25 -10.27 3.52
C PHE A 133 7.66 -10.84 3.52
N TYR A 134 8.12 -11.28 4.69
CA TYR A 134 9.35 -12.01 4.88
C TYR A 134 9.07 -13.40 5.47
N ASN A 135 9.75 -14.42 4.98
CA ASN A 135 9.75 -15.76 5.56
C ASN A 135 11.17 -16.10 6.02
N GLN A 136 11.35 -16.21 7.34
CA GLN A 136 12.65 -16.48 7.96
C GLN A 136 13.25 -17.82 7.50
N GLU A 137 12.44 -18.85 7.35
CA GLU A 137 12.94 -20.22 7.11
C GLU A 137 13.37 -20.44 5.67
N LEU A 138 12.76 -19.69 4.75
CA LEU A 138 13.22 -19.58 3.37
C LEU A 138 14.28 -18.50 3.18
N ASN A 139 14.45 -17.61 4.17
CA ASN A 139 15.18 -16.36 4.04
C ASN A 139 14.80 -15.61 2.75
N ALA A 140 13.50 -15.37 2.57
CA ALA A 140 12.93 -14.89 1.33
C ALA A 140 11.93 -13.74 1.57
N TYR A 141 11.93 -12.77 0.65
CA TYR A 141 10.96 -11.68 0.63
C TYR A 141 10.00 -11.84 -0.54
N VAL A 142 8.73 -11.53 -0.31
CA VAL A 142 7.74 -11.42 -1.39
C VAL A 142 7.07 -10.05 -1.35
N TRP A 143 6.82 -9.52 -2.54
CA TRP A 143 6.04 -8.32 -2.80
C TRP A 143 4.65 -8.71 -3.31
N CYS A 144 3.61 -8.13 -2.74
CA CYS A 144 2.21 -8.43 -3.05
C CYS A 144 1.54 -7.29 -3.82
N ILE A 145 0.86 -7.64 -4.91
CA ILE A 145 0.16 -6.70 -5.79
C ILE A 145 -1.33 -6.69 -5.47
N THR A 146 -1.89 -5.50 -5.22
CA THR A 146 -3.28 -5.30 -4.77
C THR A 146 -4.21 -4.77 -5.86
N PHE A 147 -3.73 -4.60 -7.10
CA PHE A 147 -4.54 -4.20 -8.24
C PHE A 147 -4.59 -5.27 -9.34
N CYS A 148 -5.66 -5.24 -10.14
CA CYS A 148 -5.78 -6.11 -11.31
C CYS A 148 -6.51 -5.38 -12.45
N GLY A 149 -6.23 -5.79 -13.70
CA GLY A 149 -6.94 -5.28 -14.89
C GLY A 149 -6.51 -3.90 -15.41
N ALA A 150 -5.62 -3.19 -14.71
CA ALA A 150 -5.01 -1.94 -15.17
C ALA A 150 -3.61 -2.17 -15.78
N ASP A 151 -3.19 -1.29 -16.70
CA ASP A 151 -1.80 -1.21 -17.12
C ASP A 151 -0.95 -0.68 -15.94
N TRP A 152 0.11 -1.39 -15.59
CA TRP A 152 0.97 -1.03 -14.47
C TRP A 152 1.59 0.37 -14.63
N SER A 153 1.73 0.88 -15.85
CA SER A 153 2.22 2.23 -16.10
C SER A 153 1.23 3.34 -15.78
N GLU A 154 -0.04 2.99 -15.54
CA GLU A 154 -1.12 3.88 -15.13
C GLU A 154 -1.42 3.80 -13.62
N VAL A 155 -0.84 2.83 -12.90
CA VAL A 155 -0.98 2.68 -11.46
C VAL A 155 0.19 3.39 -10.77
N LEU A 156 -0.13 4.28 -9.83
CA LEU A 156 0.86 5.09 -9.11
C LEU A 156 1.19 4.47 -7.76
N THR A 157 2.48 4.44 -7.43
CA THR A 157 2.98 4.09 -6.10
C THR A 157 2.95 5.32 -5.17
N SER A 158 3.18 5.11 -3.87
CA SER A 158 3.36 6.23 -2.93
C SER A 158 4.68 6.99 -3.12
N ILE A 159 5.63 6.44 -3.90
CA ILE A 159 6.98 6.99 -4.09
C ILE A 159 6.91 8.33 -4.86
N PRO A 160 7.32 9.46 -4.25
CA PRO A 160 7.39 10.73 -4.96
C PRO A 160 8.56 10.73 -5.95
N LEU A 161 8.29 11.13 -7.20
CA LEU A 161 9.35 11.25 -8.21
C LEU A 161 10.31 12.41 -7.89
N ASN A 162 9.80 13.47 -7.26
CA ASN A 162 10.63 14.53 -6.71
C ASN A 162 10.10 14.88 -5.30
N PRO A 163 10.78 14.44 -4.23
CA PRO A 163 10.37 14.68 -2.84
C PRO A 163 10.27 16.17 -2.48
N GLU A 164 11.06 17.04 -3.13
CA GLU A 164 11.04 18.48 -2.87
C GLU A 164 9.80 19.19 -3.48
N ARG A 165 9.03 18.51 -4.32
CA ARG A 165 7.76 19.02 -4.90
C ARG A 165 6.53 18.57 -4.12
N THR A 166 6.71 17.81 -3.05
CA THR A 166 5.63 17.32 -2.17
C THR A 166 5.38 18.25 -0.98
N ALA A 167 5.93 19.47 -1.00
CA ALA A 167 5.76 20.51 0.02
C ALA A 167 4.71 21.57 -0.39
#